data_AF-A0A6P1DKF5-F1
#
_entry.id   AF-A0A6P1DKF5-F1
#
_cell.length_a   1.000
_cell.length_b   1.000
_cell.length_c   1.000
_cell.angle_alpha   90.00
_cell.angle_beta   90.00
_cell.angle_gamma   90.00
#
_symmetry.space_group_name_H-M   'P 1'
#
loop_
_entity.id
_entity.type
_entity.pdbx_description
1 polymer ?
#
loop_
_entity_poly.entity_id
_entity_poly.type
_entity_poly.pdbx_seq_one_letter_code
_entity_poly.pdbx_strand_id
1 'polypeptide(L)' 'MGKQPLHIVKIGGNIINDEDALCSFLKDFSEIDEPKILVHGGGKRATEISEAMGLQPKMI' A
#
# COMPACT_ATOMS: atom_id res chain seq x y z
N MET A 1 -19.25 -21.57 -15.11
CA MET A 1 -19.00 -20.31 -14.38
C MET A 1 -17.95 -19.52 -15.14
N GLY A 2 -18.23 -18.28 -15.50
CA GLY A 2 -17.25 -17.40 -16.16
C GLY A 2 -16.13 -17.01 -15.21
N LYS A 3 -14.93 -16.74 -15.75
CA LYS A 3 -13.79 -16.30 -14.95
C LYS A 3 -14.01 -14.82 -14.58
N GLN A 4 -14.18 -14.54 -13.29
CA GLN A 4 -14.27 -13.16 -12.79
C GLN A 4 -12.86 -12.55 -12.69
N PRO A 5 -12.66 -11.30 -13.17
CA PRO A 5 -11.37 -10.62 -13.03
C PRO A 5 -11.11 -10.28 -11.55
N LEU A 6 -9.82 -10.30 -11.16
CA LEU A 6 -9.35 -9.88 -9.84
C LEU A 6 -8.45 -8.66 -10.02
N HIS A 7 -8.81 -7.56 -9.38
CA HIS A 7 -8.02 -6.32 -9.39
C HIS A 7 -6.99 -6.34 -8.26
N ILE A 8 -5.72 -6.17 -8.61
CA ILE A 8 -4.64 -6.04 -7.61
C ILE A 8 -4.05 -4.65 -7.76
N VAL A 9 -4.27 -3.79 -6.77
CA VAL A 9 -3.86 -2.40 -6.78
C VAL A 9 -2.76 -2.20 -5.75
N LYS A 10 -1.62 -1.62 -6.14
CA LYS A 10 -0.51 -1.31 -5.24
C LYS A 10 -0.46 0.19 -4.97
N ILE A 11 -0.52 0.57 -3.70
CA ILE A 11 -0.17 1.93 -3.26
C ILE A 11 1.24 1.96 -2.66
N GLY A 12 2.00 2.99 -2.99
CA GLY A 12 3.37 3.18 -2.50
C GLY A 12 3.73 4.65 -2.41
N GLY A 13 4.92 4.93 -1.88
CA GLY A 13 5.42 6.29 -1.74
C GLY A 13 4.70 7.09 -0.65
N ASN A 14 4.64 8.41 -0.85
CA ASN A 14 4.12 9.36 0.13
C ASN A 14 2.60 9.36 0.29
N ILE A 15 1.84 8.65 -0.56
CA ILE A 15 0.37 8.65 -0.49
C ILE A 15 -0.14 8.11 0.85
N ILE A 16 0.60 7.22 1.51
CA ILE A 16 0.25 6.67 2.84
C ILE A 16 0.49 7.71 3.94
N ASN A 17 1.33 8.72 3.70
CA ASN A 17 1.66 9.77 4.65
C ASN A 17 0.85 11.05 4.44
N ASP A 18 -0.01 11.09 3.42
CA ASP A 18 -0.90 12.19 3.09
C ASP A 18 -2.34 11.70 3.28
N GLU A 19 -2.99 12.20 4.33
CA GLU A 19 -4.31 11.72 4.76
C GLU A 19 -5.39 12.01 3.71
N ASP A 20 -5.35 13.18 3.08
CA ASP A 20 -6.30 13.58 2.04
C ASP A 20 -6.14 12.72 0.78
N ALA A 21 -4.89 12.52 0.34
CA ALA A 21 -4.61 11.67 -0.80
C ALA A 21 -4.96 10.19 -0.54
N LEU A 22 -4.71 9.70 0.67
CA LEU A 22 -5.08 8.34 1.08
C LEU A 22 -6.60 8.18 1.11
N CYS A 23 -7.33 9.12 1.69
CA CYS A 23 -8.79 9.08 1.75
C CYS A 23 -9.41 9.11 0.34
N SER A 24 -8.92 9.99 -0.54
CA SER A 24 -9.38 10.03 -1.94
C SER A 24 -9.13 8.69 -2.62
N PHE A 25 -7.91 8.14 -2.51
CA PHE A 25 -7.57 6.85 -3.11
C PHE A 25 -8.46 5.72 -2.58
N LEU A 26 -8.66 5.64 -1.26
CA LEU A 26 -9.45 4.57 -0.65
C LEU A 26 -10.92 4.65 -1.06
N LYS A 27 -11.45 5.86 -1.27
CA LYS A 27 -12.78 6.07 -1.83
C LYS A 27 -12.86 5.49 -3.24
N ASP A 28 -11.97 5.90 -4.14
CA ASP A 28 -11.93 5.40 -5.52
C ASP A 28 -11.74 3.87 -5.57
N PHE A 29 -10.85 3.34 -4.71
CA PHE A 29 -10.63 1.90 -4.59
C PHE A 29 -11.89 1.17 -4.11
N SER A 30 -12.69 1.77 -3.21
CA SER A 30 -13.92 1.17 -2.70
C SER A 30 -15.02 1.04 -3.76
N GLU A 31 -14.98 1.85 -4.81
CA GLU A 31 -15.96 1.90 -5.90
C GLU A 31 -15.78 0.78 -6.96
N ILE A 32 -14.71 -0.02 -6.91
CA ILE A 32 -14.51 -1.18 -7.80
C ILE A 32 -15.48 -2.31 -7.44
N ASP A 33 -16.43 -2.70 -8.29
CA ASP A 33 -17.42 -3.73 -7.91
C ASP A 33 -16.85 -5.17 -7.98
N GLU A 34 -15.80 -5.39 -8.76
CA GLU A 34 -15.14 -6.68 -8.90
C GLU A 34 -14.24 -7.03 -7.71
N PRO A 35 -13.92 -8.34 -7.52
CA PRO A 35 -12.94 -8.76 -6.51
C PRO A 35 -11.66 -7.94 -6.61
N LYS A 36 -11.22 -7.39 -5.45
CA LYS A 36 -10.08 -6.48 -5.38
C LYS A 36 -9.18 -6.77 -4.19
N ILE A 37 -7.88 -6.54 -4.37
CA ILE A 37 -6.83 -6.61 -3.35
C ILE A 37 -6.05 -5.30 -3.39
N LEU A 38 -5.94 -4.64 -2.24
CA LEU A 38 -5.04 -3.52 -2.05
C LEU A 38 -3.74 -4.02 -1.43
N VAL A 39 -2.62 -3.68 -2.05
CA VAL A 39 -1.27 -3.95 -1.56
C VAL A 39 -0.65 -2.61 -1.16
N HIS A 40 0.04 -2.54 -0.02
CA HIS A 40 0.83 -1.38 0.37
C HIS A 40 2.27 -1.79 0.69
N GLY A 41 3.18 -0.81 0.68
CA GLY A 41 4.56 -1.02 1.15
C GLY A 41 4.69 -0.67 2.64
N GLY A 42 5.83 -1.01 3.24
CA GLY A 42 6.17 -0.63 4.61
C GLY A 42 7.52 0.07 4.75
N GLY A 43 8.17 0.43 3.63
CA GLY A 43 9.60 0.79 3.58
C GLY A 43 10.04 1.78 4.65
N LYS A 44 9.44 2.97 4.69
CA LYS A 44 9.82 4.02 5.66
C LYS A 44 9.74 3.55 7.12
N ARG A 45 8.59 2.98 7.54
CA ARG A 45 8.44 2.46 8.90
C ARG A 45 9.36 1.26 9.19
N ALA A 46 9.59 0.39 8.20
CA ALA A 46 10.49 -0.74 8.35
C ALA A 46 11.95 -0.27 8.57
N THR A 47 12.37 0.77 7.84
CA THR A 47 13.67 1.44 8.06
C THR A 47 13.73 2.06 9.45
N GLU A 48 12.73 2.86 9.86
CA GLU A 48 12.67 3.51 11.18
C GLU A 48 12.76 2.49 12.34
N ILE A 49 12.03 1.37 12.23
CA ILE A 49 12.06 0.30 13.23
C ILE A 49 13.44 -0.38 13.26
N SER A 50 14.02 -0.65 12.09
CA SER A 50 15.34 -1.29 12.00
C SER A 50 16.42 -0.40 12.62
N GLU A 51 16.41 0.90 12.29
CA GLU A 51 17.34 1.89 12.86
C GLU A 51 17.18 2.00 14.38
N ALA A 52 15.95 2.04 14.89
CA ALA A 52 15.67 2.05 16.33
C ALA A 52 16.18 0.78 17.06
N MET A 53 16.31 -0.33 16.34
CA MET A 53 16.89 -1.59 16.84
C MET A 53 18.42 -1.68 16.63
N GLY A 54 19.06 -0.62 16.11
CA GLY A 54 20.49 -0.61 15.80
C GLY A 54 20.86 -1.45 14.56
N LEU A 55 19.87 -1.84 13.75
CA LEU A 55 20.05 -2.57 12.51
C LEU A 55 20.14 -1.59 11.34
N GLN A 56 21.16 -1.73 10.50
CA GLN A 56 21.27 -0.96 9.27
C GLN A 56 20.55 -1.69 8.13
N PRO A 57 19.45 -1.14 7.58
CA PRO A 57 18.74 -1.76 6.47
C PRO A 57 19.65 -1.84 5.24
N LYS A 58 19.79 -3.03 4.66
CA LYS A 58 20.46 -3.19 3.36
C LYS A 58 19.42 -3.07 2.26
N MET A 59 19.50 -1.98 1.48
CA MET A 59 18.73 -1.83 0.25
C MET A 59 19.23 -2.85 -0.78
N ILE A 60 18.31 -3.55 -1.43
CA ILE A 60 18.57 -4.59 -2.44
C ILE A 60 17.90 -4.19 -3.75
#